data_AF-A0A1R1PH56-F1
#
_entry.id   AF-A0A1R1PH56-F1
#
_cell.length_a   1.000
_cell.length_b   1.000
_cell.length_c   1.000
_cell.angle_alpha   90.00
_cell.angle_beta   90.00
_cell.angle_gamma   90.00
#
_symmetry.space_group_name_H-M   'P 1'
#
loop_
_entity.id
_entity.type
_entity.pdbx_description
1 polymer ?
#
loop_
_entity_poly.entity_id
_entity_poly.type
_entity_poly.pdbx_seq_one_letter_code
_entity_poly.pdbx_strand_id
1 'polypeptide(L)'
;MESATVCGFTGGVVIDYPNSKKAKKYYLCLFAGSSGGHNGKANGAASHQQLPQGLTGEHENTVENSNSNSRFNGFSKGKKGKRVSVKSKDWILHKKDIQRKKGEKPVPRDSKYTGRKRRTAF
;
A
#
# COMPACT_ATOMS: atom_id res chain seq x y z
N MET A 1 -3.98 13.65 10.30
CA MET A 1 -2.97 13.80 11.35
C MET A 1 -3.58 13.51 12.72
N GLU A 2 -4.72 14.11 13.06
CA GLU A 2 -5.40 13.99 14.36
C GLU A 2 -5.53 12.56 14.91
N SER A 3 -6.05 11.61 14.12
CA SER A 3 -6.18 10.22 14.58
C SER A 3 -4.83 9.57 14.88
N ALA A 4 -3.79 9.87 14.08
CA ALA A 4 -2.46 9.28 14.27
C ALA A 4 -1.80 9.80 15.55
N THR A 5 -1.94 11.10 15.83
CA THR A 5 -1.43 11.71 17.07
C THR A 5 -2.17 11.20 18.30
N VAL A 6 -3.49 11.00 18.23
CA VAL A 6 -4.29 10.41 19.31
C VAL A 6 -3.85 8.96 19.58
N CYS A 7 -3.52 8.20 18.54
CA CYS A 7 -2.97 6.86 18.67
C CYS A 7 -1.49 6.82 19.15
N GLY A 8 -0.90 7.96 19.50
CA GLY A 8 0.47 8.04 20.00
C GLY A 8 1.56 7.94 18.93
N PHE A 9 1.20 8.05 17.64
CA PHE A 9 2.19 8.19 16.58
C PHE A 9 2.71 9.62 16.50
N THR A 10 4.02 9.78 16.34
CA THR A 10 4.65 11.07 16.01
C THR A 10 5.05 11.09 14.54
N GLY A 11 5.45 12.24 14.00
CA GLY A 11 5.88 12.38 12.61
C GLY A 11 5.17 13.51 11.88
N GLY A 12 4.96 13.34 10.57
CA GLY A 12 4.47 14.42 9.72
C GLY A 12 4.13 14.01 8.29
N VAL A 13 3.80 15.01 7.48
CA VAL A 13 3.45 14.82 6.06
C VAL A 13 4.62 15.25 5.19
N VAL A 14 5.03 14.37 4.28
CA VAL A 14 6.06 14.63 3.27
C VAL A 14 5.38 14.79 1.92
N ILE A 15 5.71 15.87 1.21
CA ILE A 15 5.07 16.23 -0.06
C ILE A 15 6.11 16.19 -1.17
N ASP A 16 5.92 15.27 -2.11
CA ASP A 16 6.69 15.26 -3.35
C ASP A 16 6.02 16.20 -4.36
N TYR A 17 6.85 16.91 -5.13
CA TYR A 17 6.49 17.87 -6.16
C TYR A 17 5.43 18.89 -5.68
N PRO A 18 5.74 19.68 -4.63
CA PRO A 18 4.77 20.59 -4.01
C PRO A 18 4.20 21.64 -5.00
N ASN A 19 4.94 21.97 -6.06
CA ASN A 19 4.54 22.94 -7.07
C ASN A 19 3.75 22.32 -8.24
N SER A 20 3.76 20.99 -8.41
CA SER A 20 3.01 20.33 -9.49
C SER A 20 1.60 20.00 -9.00
N LYS A 21 0.55 20.28 -9.77
CA LYS A 21 -0.81 19.76 -9.46
C LYS A 21 -0.99 18.30 -9.89
N LYS A 22 -0.23 17.86 -10.91
CA LYS A 22 -0.36 16.53 -11.52
C LYS A 22 0.53 15.48 -10.87
N ALA A 23 1.74 15.87 -10.45
CA ALA A 23 2.73 14.97 -9.87
C ALA A 23 2.78 15.02 -8.34
N LYS A 24 1.97 15.87 -7.69
CA LYS A 24 1.93 15.99 -6.23
C LYS A 24 1.60 14.66 -5.59
N LYS A 25 2.39 14.23 -4.61
CA LYS A 25 2.10 13.06 -3.79
C LYS A 25 2.27 13.42 -2.32
N TYR A 26 1.33 12.97 -1.51
CA TYR A 26 1.34 13.17 -0.07
C TYR A 26 1.65 11.84 0.60
N TYR A 27 2.66 11.84 1.46
CA TYR A 27 3.06 10.69 2.25
C TYR A 27 2.87 11.03 3.73
N LEU A 28 2.13 10.20 4.45
CA LEU A 28 2.03 10.29 5.90
C LEU A 28 3.14 9.43 6.50
N CYS A 29 4.13 10.07 7.11
CA CYS A 29 5.28 9.41 7.74
C CYS A 29 5.07 9.39 9.25
N LEU A 30 4.93 8.19 9.82
CA LEU A 30 4.64 7.99 11.23
C LEU A 30 5.79 7.23 11.90
N PHE A 31 6.12 7.64 13.12
CA PHE A 31 7.04 6.96 14.02
C PHE A 31 6.27 6.43 15.23
N ALA A 32 6.55 5.18 15.61
CA ALA A 32 6.02 4.57 16.82
C ALA A 32 7.09 4.61 17.92
N GLY A 33 6.68 4.87 19.16
CA GLY A 33 7.55 4.73 20.32
C GLY A 33 8.53 5.87 20.59
N SER A 34 8.35 7.06 20.00
CA SER A 34 9.17 8.22 20.37
C SER A 34 8.70 8.81 21.70
N SER A 35 9.49 8.63 22.75
CA SER A 35 9.33 9.26 24.08
C SER A 35 9.81 10.72 24.11
N GLY A 36 9.87 11.39 22.96
CA GLY A 36 10.21 12.81 22.85
C GLY A 36 9.01 13.59 22.35
N GLY A 37 7.99 13.77 23.20
CA GLY A 37 6.96 14.76 22.95
C GLY A 37 7.62 16.11 22.67
N HIS A 38 7.00 16.91 21.81
CA HIS A 38 7.51 18.21 21.37
C HIS A 38 7.84 19.23 22.49
N ASN A 39 7.62 18.89 23.76
CA ASN A 39 7.92 19.71 24.93
C ASN A 39 8.45 18.91 26.15
N GLY A 40 9.23 17.84 25.95
CA GLY A 40 9.71 17.01 27.07
C GLY A 40 11.22 16.80 27.05
N LYS A 41 11.95 17.47 27.95
CA LYS A 41 13.34 17.12 28.27
C LYS A 41 13.40 15.67 28.73
N ALA A 42 13.96 14.78 27.92
CA ALA A 42 14.32 13.43 28.32
C ALA A 42 15.84 13.26 28.21
N ASN A 43 16.47 13.15 29.38
CA ASN A 43 17.86 12.77 29.54
C ASN A 43 18.03 11.32 29.08
N GLY A 44 18.66 11.11 27.92
CA GLY A 44 18.96 9.79 27.38
C GLY A 44 18.86 9.76 25.87
N ALA A 45 19.93 10.21 25.20
CA ALA A 45 20.22 10.07 23.76
C ALA A 45 18.97 9.99 22.83
N ALA A 46 18.10 11.00 22.88
CA ALA A 46 16.97 11.11 21.97
C ALA A 46 17.51 11.43 20.57
N SER A 47 17.71 10.40 19.74
CA SER A 47 17.91 10.59 18.30
C SER A 47 16.65 11.28 17.77
N HIS A 48 16.75 12.58 17.47
CA HIS A 48 15.66 13.33 16.87
C HIS A 48 15.32 12.67 15.52
N GLN A 49 14.21 11.93 15.47
CA GLN A 49 13.77 11.26 14.25
C GLN A 49 13.33 12.30 13.24
N GLN A 50 14.23 12.62 12.30
CA GLN A 50 13.97 13.58 11.25
C GLN A 50 13.04 12.98 10.18
N LEU A 51 12.12 13.80 9.69
CA LEU A 51 11.27 13.43 8.56
C LEU A 51 12.09 13.40 7.27
N PRO A 52 11.83 12.45 6.36
CA PRO A 52 12.47 12.45 5.06
C PRO A 52 12.03 13.67 4.25
N GLN A 53 12.96 14.24 3.49
CA GLN A 53 12.67 15.39 2.62
C GLN A 53 11.88 14.94 1.38
N GLY A 54 10.85 15.72 1.03
CA GLY A 54 10.07 15.48 -0.19
C GLY A 54 10.84 15.82 -1.45
N LEU A 55 10.54 15.10 -2.55
CA LEU A 55 11.23 15.26 -3.82
C LEU A 55 10.78 16.53 -4.55
N THR A 56 11.71 17.42 -4.91
CA THR A 56 11.39 18.70 -5.58
C THR A 56 11.73 18.74 -7.07
N GLY A 57 12.39 17.70 -7.61
CA GLY A 57 12.57 17.50 -9.05
C GLY A 57 13.95 17.83 -9.63
N GLU A 58 14.94 18.21 -8.82
CA GLU A 58 16.26 18.68 -9.31
C GLU A 58 17.46 17.91 -8.72
N HIS A 59 17.26 16.73 -8.13
CA HIS A 59 18.41 15.86 -7.83
C HIS A 59 18.01 14.38 -7.85
N GLU A 60 18.65 13.66 -8.75
CA GLU A 60 18.65 12.21 -8.85
C GLU A 60 19.35 11.63 -7.62
N ASN A 61 18.57 11.27 -6.61
CA ASN A 61 18.97 10.32 -5.59
C ASN A 61 17.86 9.29 -5.49
N THR A 62 17.90 8.34 -6.41
CA THR A 62 17.03 7.16 -6.47
C THR A 62 17.36 6.24 -5.30
N VAL A 63 16.73 6.46 -4.15
CA VAL A 63 16.59 5.39 -3.16
C VAL A 63 15.48 4.48 -3.69
N GLU A 64 15.87 3.34 -4.25
CA GLU A 64 14.95 2.30 -4.68
C GLU A 64 14.10 1.85 -3.49
N ASN A 65 12.85 2.29 -3.44
CA ASN A 65 11.86 1.73 -2.55
C ASN A 65 11.54 0.31 -3.02
N SER A 66 12.29 -0.66 -2.53
CA SER A 66 12.12 -2.09 -2.79
C SER A 66 10.82 -2.67 -2.22
N ASN A 67 9.97 -1.84 -1.58
CA ASN A 67 8.62 -2.22 -1.22
C ASN A 67 7.72 -2.18 -2.46
N SER A 68 8.00 -3.15 -3.33
CA SER A 68 7.23 -3.52 -4.49
C SER A 68 5.79 -3.81 -4.06
N ASN A 69 4.96 -2.76 -4.14
CA ASN A 69 3.51 -2.87 -4.23
C ASN A 69 3.07 -3.53 -5.57
N SER A 70 3.98 -4.28 -6.21
CA SER A 70 3.80 -5.03 -7.45
C SER A 70 2.84 -6.20 -7.28
N ARG A 71 2.57 -6.64 -6.04
CA ARG A 71 1.59 -7.70 -5.77
C ARG A 71 0.14 -7.25 -6.02
N PHE A 72 -0.14 -5.95 -6.03
CA PHE A 72 -1.49 -5.42 -6.27
C PHE A 72 -1.63 -4.65 -7.60
N ASN A 73 -0.52 -4.18 -8.18
CA ASN A 73 -0.54 -3.34 -9.37
C ASN A 73 -0.52 -4.11 -10.71
N GLY A 74 -0.40 -5.44 -10.69
CA GLY A 74 -0.40 -6.27 -11.90
C GLY A 74 -1.76 -6.35 -12.62
N PHE A 75 -2.85 -5.90 -12.01
CA PHE A 75 -4.20 -6.02 -12.56
C PHE A 75 -4.78 -4.71 -13.11
N SER A 76 -4.13 -3.56 -12.88
CA SER A 76 -4.70 -2.23 -13.14
C SER A 76 -4.11 -1.50 -14.36
N LYS A 77 -3.16 -2.09 -15.08
CA LYS A 77 -2.49 -1.44 -16.22
C LYS A 77 -2.81 -2.05 -17.59
N GLY A 78 -3.96 -2.71 -17.71
CA GLY A 78 -4.51 -3.17 -18.99
C GLY A 78 -5.78 -2.42 -19.33
N LYS A 79 -5.67 -1.40 -20.20
CA LYS A 79 -6.75 -0.73 -20.95
C LYS A 79 -7.89 -0.09 -20.12
N LYS A 80 -8.11 1.21 -20.34
CA LYS A 80 -9.40 1.90 -20.12
C LYS A 80 -10.51 1.09 -20.79
N GLY A 81 -11.16 0.20 -20.06
CA GLY A 81 -12.21 -0.64 -20.62
C GLY A 81 -12.67 -1.72 -19.65
N LYS A 82 -13.70 -1.39 -18.86
CA LYS A 82 -14.43 -2.25 -17.92
C LYS A 82 -13.62 -2.71 -16.70
N ARG A 83 -14.00 -2.19 -15.53
CA ARG A 83 -13.61 -2.76 -14.23
C ARG A 83 -13.88 -4.26 -14.27
N VAL A 84 -12.84 -5.08 -14.25
CA VAL A 84 -13.00 -6.54 -14.16
C VAL A 84 -13.69 -6.81 -12.83
N SER A 85 -14.88 -7.41 -12.88
CA SER A 85 -15.64 -7.73 -11.68
C SER A 85 -14.78 -8.54 -10.71
N VAL A 86 -14.83 -8.19 -9.43
CA VAL A 86 -14.14 -8.91 -8.33
C VAL A 86 -14.51 -10.39 -8.29
N LYS A 87 -15.62 -10.79 -8.94
CA LYS A 87 -16.07 -12.19 -9.06
C LYS A 87 -15.92 -12.77 -10.47
N SER A 88 -15.07 -12.19 -11.32
CA SER A 88 -14.76 -12.75 -12.64
C SER A 88 -14.06 -14.11 -12.51
N LYS A 89 -14.17 -14.95 -13.54
CA LYS A 89 -13.48 -16.25 -13.59
C LYS A 89 -11.97 -16.09 -13.41
N ASP A 90 -11.38 -15.08 -14.05
CA ASP A 90 -9.94 -14.83 -14.02
C ASP A 90 -9.46 -14.40 -12.63
N TRP A 91 -10.24 -13.58 -11.92
CA TRP A 91 -9.99 -13.28 -10.50
C TRP A 91 -9.92 -14.57 -9.69
N ILE A 92 -10.88 -15.50 -9.89
CA ILE A 92 -10.97 -16.74 -9.10
C ILE A 92 -9.76 -17.63 -9.36
N LEU A 93 -9.33 -17.74 -10.62
CA LEU A 93 -8.13 -18.51 -10.98
C LEU A 93 -6.86 -17.91 -10.38
N HIS A 94 -6.70 -16.59 -10.44
CA HIS A 94 -5.56 -15.90 -9.86
C HIS A 94 -5.43 -16.16 -8.36
N LYS A 95 -6.55 -16.14 -7.65
CA LYS A 95 -6.55 -16.33 -6.19
C LYS A 95 -6.33 -17.77 -5.77
N LYS A 96 -6.80 -18.73 -6.57
CA LYS A 96 -6.39 -20.14 -6.44
C LYS A 96 -4.89 -20.30 -6.67
N ASP A 97 -4.30 -19.65 -7.66
CA ASP A 97 -2.86 -19.72 -7.93
C ASP A 97 -2.02 -19.17 -6.76
N ILE A 98 -2.40 -18.01 -6.22
CA ILE A 98 -1.77 -17.46 -5.00
C ILE A 98 -1.84 -18.47 -3.85
N GLN A 99 -2.99 -19.09 -3.65
CA GLN A 99 -3.19 -20.03 -2.54
C GLN A 99 -2.42 -21.34 -2.75
N ARG A 100 -2.27 -21.81 -4.00
CA ARG A 100 -1.41 -22.95 -4.36
C ARG A 100 0.05 -22.64 -4.04
N LYS A 101 0.54 -21.47 -4.44
CA LYS A 101 1.91 -21.00 -4.16
C LYS A 101 2.19 -20.87 -2.67
N LYS A 102 1.18 -20.52 -1.87
CA LYS A 102 1.31 -20.40 -0.41
C LYS A 102 1.41 -21.76 0.30
N GLY A 103 0.95 -22.86 -0.29
CA GLY A 103 1.10 -24.22 0.24
C GLY A 103 0.26 -24.57 1.48
N GLU A 104 -0.50 -23.63 2.05
CA GLU A 104 -1.15 -23.82 3.37
C GLU A 104 -2.46 -24.62 3.35
N LYS A 105 -3.16 -24.72 2.21
CA LYS A 105 -4.49 -25.35 2.12
C LYS A 105 -4.68 -26.12 0.82
N PRO A 106 -5.42 -27.24 0.81
CA PRO A 106 -5.79 -27.91 -0.43
C PRO A 106 -6.67 -26.99 -1.28
N VAL A 107 -6.15 -26.56 -2.43
CA VAL A 107 -6.87 -25.70 -3.38
C VAL A 107 -7.62 -26.57 -4.39
N PRO A 108 -8.95 -26.41 -4.54
CA PRO A 108 -9.72 -27.19 -5.51
C PRO A 108 -9.20 -27.04 -6.95
N ARG A 109 -9.22 -28.14 -7.69
CA ARG A 109 -8.84 -28.17 -9.12
C ARG A 109 -9.68 -27.18 -9.93
N ASP A 110 -9.10 -26.71 -11.04
CA ASP A 110 -9.82 -25.85 -11.95
C ASP A 110 -10.76 -26.68 -12.83
N SER A 111 -12.01 -26.24 -12.92
CA SER A 111 -13.04 -26.92 -13.70
C SER A 111 -13.72 -25.93 -14.66
N LYS A 112 -14.37 -26.47 -15.70
CA LYS A 112 -15.16 -25.67 -16.65
C LYS A 112 -16.31 -24.89 -16.00
N TYR A 113 -16.69 -25.24 -14.76
CA TYR A 113 -17.75 -24.61 -14.00
C TYR A 113 -17.25 -23.49 -13.06
N THR A 114 -15.94 -23.21 -13.02
CA THR A 114 -15.35 -22.16 -12.18
C THR A 114 -15.91 -20.79 -12.56
N GLY A 115 -16.49 -20.07 -11.59
CA GLY A 115 -17.07 -18.74 -11.82
C GLY A 115 -18.38 -18.72 -12.63
N ARG A 116 -18.97 -19.88 -12.96
CA ARG A 116 -20.25 -19.95 -13.69
C ARG A 116 -21.41 -19.52 -12.78
N LYS A 117 -22.27 -18.62 -13.27
CA LYS A 117 -23.52 -18.25 -12.59
C LYS A 117 -24.38 -19.49 -12.38
N ARG A 118 -24.76 -19.78 -11.13
CA ARG A 118 -25.69 -20.86 -10.79
C ARG A 118 -27.12 -20.41 -11.11
N ARG A 119 -27.97 -21.35 -11.52
CA ARG A 119 -29.42 -21.07 -11.67
C ARG A 119 -29.96 -20.65 -10.30
N THR A 120 -30.83 -19.65 -10.30
CA THR A 120 -31.62 -19.32 -9.12
C THR A 120 -32.45 -20.56 -8.77
N ALA A 121 -32.25 -21.09 -7.57
CA ALA A 121 -33.14 -22.11 -7.03
C ALA A 121 -34.28 -21.35 -6.37
N PHE A 122 -35.41 -21.31 -7.08
CA PHE A 122 -36.71 -20.75 -6.70
C PHE A 122 -36.69 -19.32 -6.14
#